data_AF-A0A4Q2XHG7-F1
#
_entry.id   AF-A0A4Q2XHG7-F1
#
_cell.length_a   1.000
_cell.length_b   1.000
_cell.length_c   1.000
_cell.angle_alpha   90.00
_cell.angle_beta   90.00
_cell.angle_gamma   90.00
#
_symmetry.space_group_name_H-M   'P 1'
#
loop_
_entity.id
_entity.type
_entity.pdbx_description
1 polymer ?
#
loop_
_entity_poly.entity_id
_entity_poly.type
_entity_poly.pdbx_seq_one_letter_code
_entity_poly.pdbx_strand_id
1 'polypeptide(L)'
;MVPEVLTYVCPYCGCEARVGRPCPGCVKRDKKPKPKKRSWEQDKAHDGLNLPDEEFDYDEFVAREFGKAPHKELGVKWYWWALGVIVLAALAAGALLMR
;
A
#
# COMPACT_ATOMS: atom_id res chain seq x y z
N MET A 1 -16.76 -22.62 29.24
CA MET A 1 -16.39 -22.79 27.82
C MET A 1 -15.21 -21.88 27.56
N VAL A 2 -13.99 -22.42 27.56
CA VAL A 2 -12.77 -21.66 27.26
C VAL A 2 -12.71 -21.51 25.75
N PRO A 3 -12.55 -20.30 25.18
CA PRO A 3 -12.48 -20.17 23.73
C PRO A 3 -11.28 -20.96 23.23
N GLU A 4 -11.46 -21.67 22.10
CA GLU A 4 -10.37 -22.29 21.37
C GLU A 4 -9.26 -21.26 21.23
N VAL A 5 -8.12 -21.61 21.80
CA VAL A 5 -6.97 -20.72 21.82
C VAL A 5 -6.50 -20.62 20.37
N LEU A 6 -6.69 -19.45 19.74
CA LEU A 6 -6.13 -19.19 18.41
C LEU A 6 -4.61 -19.40 18.48
N THR A 7 -4.15 -20.48 17.85
CA THR A 7 -2.74 -20.81 17.65
C THR A 7 -2.36 -20.55 16.19
N TYR A 8 -1.09 -20.21 15.97
CA TYR A 8 -0.52 -20.02 14.64
C TYR A 8 0.91 -20.55 14.60
N VAL A 9 1.38 -20.96 13.43
CA VAL A 9 2.77 -21.37 13.23
C VAL A 9 3.66 -20.13 13.15
N CYS A 10 4.64 -20.01 14.05
CA CYS A 10 5.54 -18.85 14.06
C CYS A 10 6.39 -18.82 12.77
N PRO A 11 6.37 -17.73 11.99
CA PRO A 11 7.11 -17.65 10.72
C PRO A 11 8.63 -17.59 10.90
N TYR A 12 9.10 -17.35 12.13
CA TYR A 12 10.54 -17.24 12.42
C TYR A 12 11.17 -18.56 12.84
N CYS A 13 10.53 -19.30 13.76
CA CYS A 13 11.09 -20.55 14.30
C CYS A 13 10.29 -21.81 13.96
N GLY A 14 9.11 -21.68 13.35
CA GLY A 14 8.25 -22.79 12.96
C GLY A 14 7.50 -23.49 14.11
N CYS A 15 7.63 -23.02 15.35
CA CYS A 15 6.89 -23.59 16.48
C CYS A 15 5.46 -23.04 16.55
N GLU A 16 4.52 -23.81 17.11
CA GLU A 16 3.19 -23.31 17.45
C GLU A 16 3.29 -22.20 18.50
N ALA A 17 2.69 -21.05 18.17
CA ALA A 17 2.60 -19.89 19.02
C ALA A 17 1.14 -19.58 19.32
N ARG A 18 0.89 -19.12 20.55
CA ARG A 18 -0.43 -18.68 20.99
C ARG A 18 -0.61 -17.20 20.67
N VAL A 19 -1.73 -16.82 20.05
CA VAL A 19 -2.07 -15.41 19.82
C VAL A 19 -2.09 -14.66 21.16
N GLY A 20 -1.47 -13.49 21.20
CA GLY A 20 -1.35 -12.67 22.41
C GLY A 20 -0.24 -13.08 23.38
N ARG A 21 0.54 -14.14 23.11
CA ARG A 21 1.76 -14.44 23.88
C ARG A 21 3.00 -14.47 22.97
N PRO A 22 4.18 -14.10 23.50
CA PRO A 22 5.44 -14.27 22.78
C PRO A 22 5.69 -15.73 22.38
N CYS A 23 6.25 -15.97 21.19
CA CYS A 23 6.53 -17.32 20.72
C CYS A 23 7.56 -18.04 21.62
N PRO A 24 7.25 -19.23 22.18
CA PRO A 24 8.12 -19.91 23.13
C PRO A 24 9.47 -20.33 22.53
N GLY A 25 9.55 -20.56 21.22
CA GLY A 25 10.80 -20.89 20.51
C GLY A 25 11.69 -19.69 20.26
N CYS A 26 11.12 -18.51 20.02
CA CYS A 26 11.87 -17.28 19.75
C CYS A 26 12.38 -16.59 21.03
N VAL A 27 11.63 -16.70 22.14
CA VAL A 27 12.00 -16.10 23.42
C VAL A 27 13.23 -16.79 24.05
N LYS A 28 13.43 -18.08 23.76
CA LYS A 28 14.55 -18.87 24.30
C LYS A 28 15.88 -18.74 23.53
N ARG A 29 15.93 -17.98 22.43
CA ARG A 29 17.15 -17.84 21.61
C ARG A 29 17.68 -16.42 21.64
N ASP A 30 18.92 -16.23 22.07
CA ASP A 30 19.69 -15.00 21.86
C ASP A 30 19.78 -14.72 20.35
N LYS A 31 19.18 -13.61 19.93
CA LYS A 31 19.03 -13.24 18.52
C LYS A 31 20.37 -12.76 17.95
N LYS A 32 21.00 -13.55 17.09
CA LYS A 32 21.70 -13.01 15.92
C LYS A 32 20.99 -13.49 14.66
N PRO A 33 20.15 -12.68 14.00
CA PRO A 33 19.66 -13.04 12.69
C PRO A 33 20.76 -12.74 11.67
N LYS A 34 21.26 -13.77 10.98
CA LYS A 34 21.73 -13.58 9.61
C LYS A 34 20.56 -12.99 8.82
N PRO A 35 20.77 -12.05 7.88
CA PRO A 35 19.73 -11.67 6.95
C PRO A 35 19.42 -12.89 6.09
N LYS A 36 18.49 -13.73 6.56
CA LYS A 36 17.83 -14.72 5.74
C LYS A 36 16.85 -13.94 4.88
N LYS A 37 16.90 -14.26 3.59
CA LYS A 37 15.90 -13.97 2.56
C LYS A 37 14.53 -13.63 3.17
N ARG A 38 13.97 -12.49 2.79
CA ARG A 38 12.68 -12.00 3.33
C ARG A 38 11.61 -13.08 3.10
N SER A 39 10.60 -13.15 3.96
CA SER A 39 9.55 -14.19 3.85
C SER A 39 8.77 -14.13 2.53
N TRP A 40 8.82 -13.01 1.83
CA TRP A 40 8.21 -12.81 0.50
C TRP A 40 9.18 -13.03 -0.67
N GLU A 41 10.46 -13.25 -0.42
CA GLU A 41 11.47 -13.48 -1.46
C GLU A 41 11.54 -14.99 -1.82
N GLN A 42 10.87 -15.38 -2.90
CA GLN A 42 10.89 -16.77 -3.39
C GLN A 42 12.17 -17.07 -4.17
N ASP A 43 12.59 -18.34 -4.21
CA ASP A 43 13.72 -18.76 -5.06
C ASP A 43 13.33 -18.64 -6.52
N LYS A 44 14.25 -18.11 -7.36
CA LYS A 44 14.00 -17.92 -8.81
C LYS A 44 13.55 -19.19 -9.53
N ALA A 45 13.90 -20.37 -8.99
CA ALA A 45 13.48 -21.67 -9.51
C ALA A 45 11.99 -21.99 -9.27
N HIS A 46 11.32 -21.29 -8.35
CA HIS A 46 9.89 -21.43 -8.04
C HIS A 46 9.04 -20.28 -8.59
N ASP A 47 9.66 -19.37 -9.33
CA ASP A 47 8.99 -18.25 -9.98
C ASP A 47 8.28 -18.71 -11.27
N GLY A 48 7.63 -19.89 -11.23
CA GLY A 48 7.04 -20.66 -12.34
C GLY A 48 5.90 -19.97 -13.10
N LEU A 49 5.90 -18.65 -13.08
CA LEU A 49 5.02 -17.76 -13.81
C LEU A 49 5.34 -17.73 -15.31
N ASN A 50 6.40 -18.42 -15.79
CA ASN A 50 6.89 -18.37 -17.18
C ASN A 50 6.86 -16.93 -17.72
N LEU A 51 7.17 -15.97 -16.84
CA LEU A 51 7.17 -14.58 -17.22
C LEU A 51 8.35 -14.37 -18.17
N PRO A 52 8.16 -13.59 -19.24
CA PRO A 52 9.27 -13.21 -20.09
C PRO A 52 10.40 -12.61 -19.24
N ASP A 53 11.65 -12.92 -19.57
CA ASP A 53 12.83 -12.28 -18.96
C ASP A 53 12.98 -10.79 -19.37
N GLU A 54 12.09 -10.31 -20.25
CA GLU A 54 12.03 -8.94 -20.73
C GLU A 54 11.49 -7.98 -19.66
N GLU A 55 12.05 -6.78 -19.58
CA GLU A 55 11.58 -5.73 -18.67
C GLU A 55 10.16 -5.29 -19.08
N PHE A 56 9.21 -5.39 -18.15
CA PHE A 56 7.80 -5.10 -18.43
C PHE A 56 7.59 -3.61 -18.73
N ASP A 57 7.29 -3.27 -19.98
CA ASP A 57 6.92 -1.91 -20.40
C ASP A 57 5.46 -1.61 -20.00
N TYR A 58 5.31 -0.91 -18.88
CA TYR A 58 4.00 -0.49 -18.37
C TYR A 58 3.27 0.45 -19.34
N ASP A 59 3.99 1.34 -20.01
CA ASP A 59 3.40 2.34 -20.90
C ASP A 59 2.91 1.68 -22.20
N GLU A 60 3.67 0.73 -22.76
CA GLU A 60 3.25 -0.08 -23.91
C GLU A 60 2.03 -0.94 -23.56
N PHE A 61 2.06 -1.63 -22.42
CA PHE A 61 0.93 -2.45 -21.95
C PHE A 61 -0.33 -1.60 -21.81
N VAL A 62 -0.23 -0.44 -21.16
CA VAL A 62 -1.38 0.46 -20.97
C VAL A 62 -1.90 0.95 -22.33
N ALA A 63 -1.01 1.36 -23.22
CA ALA A 63 -1.39 1.83 -24.55
C ALA A 63 -2.03 0.73 -25.42
N ARG A 64 -1.58 -0.52 -25.28
CA ARG A 64 -2.11 -1.68 -26.03
C ARG A 64 -3.46 -2.15 -25.49
N GLU A 65 -3.60 -2.28 -24.18
CA GLU A 65 -4.80 -2.85 -23.55
C GLU A 65 -5.92 -1.82 -23.33
N PHE A 66 -5.56 -0.59 -22.92
CA PHE A 66 -6.52 0.46 -22.56
C PHE A 66 -6.60 1.58 -23.61
N GLY A 67 -5.71 1.55 -24.60
CA GLY A 67 -5.66 2.54 -25.67
C GLY A 67 -4.93 3.82 -25.27
N LYS A 68 -4.82 4.75 -26.23
CA LYS A 68 -4.17 6.06 -26.04
C LYS A 68 -5.14 7.17 -25.63
N ALA A 69 -6.34 6.82 -25.19
CA ALA A 69 -7.29 7.84 -24.75
C ALA A 69 -6.65 8.55 -23.55
N PRO A 70 -6.31 9.85 -23.66
CA PRO A 70 -5.72 10.55 -22.54
C PRO A 70 -6.69 10.42 -21.37
N HIS A 71 -6.17 10.11 -20.17
CA HIS A 71 -6.94 10.31 -18.96
C HIS A 71 -7.50 11.73 -19.06
N LYS A 72 -8.84 11.86 -19.12
CA LYS A 72 -9.47 13.18 -19.16
C LYS A 72 -8.91 13.93 -17.95
N GLU A 73 -8.04 14.90 -18.20
CA GLU A 73 -7.60 15.81 -17.15
C GLU A 73 -8.88 16.42 -16.59
N LEU A 74 -9.22 16.04 -15.37
CA LEU A 74 -10.35 16.61 -14.64
C LEU A 74 -9.92 18.00 -14.17
N GLY A 75 -9.66 18.89 -15.13
CA GLY A 75 -9.34 20.28 -14.89
C GLY A 75 -10.55 20.98 -14.28
N VAL A 76 -10.30 21.76 -13.24
CA VAL A 76 -11.34 22.60 -12.63
C VAL A 76 -11.75 23.65 -13.67
N LYS A 77 -13.01 23.60 -14.11
CA LYS A 77 -13.55 24.56 -15.09
C LYS A 77 -13.40 26.00 -14.58
N TRP A 78 -13.15 26.94 -15.48
CA TRP A 78 -12.88 28.36 -15.16
C TRP A 78 -13.93 29.02 -14.25
N TYR A 79 -15.20 28.64 -14.35
CA TYR A 79 -16.26 29.22 -13.53
C TYR A 79 -16.16 28.83 -12.05
N TRP A 80 -15.56 27.68 -11.73
CA TRP A 80 -15.29 27.29 -10.34
C TRP A 80 -14.19 28.17 -9.72
N TRP A 81 -13.20 28.57 -10.52
CA TRP A 81 -12.23 29.60 -10.11
C TRP A 81 -12.93 30.94 -9.87
N ALA A 82 -13.81 31.38 -10.77
CA ALA A 82 -14.57 32.61 -10.61
C ALA A 82 -15.44 32.59 -9.34
N LEU A 83 -16.14 31.48 -9.07
CA LEU A 83 -16.93 31.30 -7.85
C LEU A 83 -16.04 31.39 -6.60
N GLY A 84 -14.88 30.73 -6.60
CA GLY A 84 -13.93 30.79 -5.50
C GLY A 84 -13.46 32.21 -5.19
N VAL A 85 -13.16 33.00 -6.24
CA VAL A 85 -12.80 34.41 -6.09
C VAL A 85 -13.94 35.25 -5.51
N ILE A 86 -15.17 35.05 -5.98
CA ILE A 86 -16.36 35.77 -5.47
C ILE A 86 -16.58 35.47 -3.99
N VAL A 87 -16.53 34.20 -3.61
CA VAL A 87 -16.70 33.76 -2.21
C VAL A 87 -15.61 34.38 -1.34
N LEU A 88 -14.35 34.36 -1.78
CA LEU A 88 -13.23 34.91 -1.04
C LEU A 88 -13.35 36.44 -0.86
N ALA A 89 -13.78 37.16 -1.90
CA ALA A 89 -14.05 38.59 -1.82
C ALA A 89 -15.20 38.91 -0.86
N ALA A 90 -16.29 38.12 -0.87
CA ALA A 90 -17.41 38.30 0.04
C ALA A 90 -17.01 38.07 1.50
N LEU A 91 -16.18 37.06 1.78
CA LEU A 91 -15.65 36.81 3.12
C LEU A 91 -14.73 37.95 3.59
N ALA A 92 -13.85 38.44 2.72
CA ALA A 92 -12.97 39.57 3.05
C ALA A 92 -13.78 40.86 3.31
N ALA A 93 -14.77 41.16 2.46
CA ALA A 93 -15.66 42.29 2.65
C ALA A 93 -16.48 42.17 3.95
N GLY A 94 -17.04 40.99 4.23
CA GLY A 94 -17.74 40.73 5.48
C GLY A 94 -16.84 40.91 6.71
N ALA A 95 -15.62 40.38 6.67
CA ALA A 95 -14.65 40.54 7.75
C ALA A 95 -14.24 42.00 7.97
N LEU A 96 -14.14 42.80 6.90
CA LEU A 96 -13.86 44.24 6.98
C LEU A 96 -15.06 45.02 7.53
N LEU A 97 -16.30 44.64 7.19
CA LEU A 97 -17.52 45.29 7.68
C LEU A 97 -17.87 44.93 9.13
N MET A 98 -17.40 43.78 9.62
CA MET A 98 -17.60 43.33 10.99
C MET A 98 -16.47 43.75 11.95
N ARG A 99 -15.50 44.54 11.46
CA ARG A 99 -14.36 45.06 12.24
C ARG A 99 -14.56 46.53 12.56
#